data_AF-A0A2M6YA28-F1
#
_entry.id   AF-A0A2M6YA28-F1
#
_cell.length_a   1.000
_cell.length_b   1.000
_cell.length_c   1.000
_cell.angle_alpha   90.00
_cell.angle_beta   90.00
_cell.angle_gamma   90.00
#
_symmetry.space_group_name_H-M   'P 1'
#
loop_
_entity.id
_entity.type
_entity.pdbx_description
1 polymer ?
#
loop_
_entity_poly.entity_id
_entity_poly.type
_entity_poly.pdbx_seq_one_letter_code
_entity_poly.pdbx_strand_id
1 'polypeptide(L)' 'MKLKGKVYKFGANIDTDVIIPARYLNISEPNELAKHCMDGIDPKFPTK' A
#
# COMPACT_ATOMS: atom_id res chain seq x y z
N MET A 1 4.34 22.18 -10.72
CA MET A 1 3.17 21.35 -10.37
C MET A 1 2.83 21.56 -8.90
N LYS A 2 1.55 21.71 -8.52
CA LYS A 2 1.11 21.77 -7.11
C LYS A 2 0.13 20.61 -6.85
N LEU A 3 0.41 19.77 -5.86
CA LEU A 3 -0.44 18.65 -5.44
C LEU A 3 -1.12 18.99 -4.11
N LYS A 4 -2.40 18.60 -3.94
CA LYS A 4 -3.17 18.76 -2.71
C LYS A 4 -3.98 17.47 -2.47
N GLY A 5 -3.97 16.96 -1.24
CA GLY A 5 -4.67 15.71 -0.88
C GLY A 5 -4.61 15.43 0.63
N LYS A 6 -5.21 14.31 1.04
CA LYS A 6 -5.20 13.81 2.43
C LYS A 6 -3.86 13.10 2.71
N VAL A 7 -3.30 13.33 3.89
CA VAL A 7 -2.08 12.65 4.33
C VAL A 7 -2.46 11.37 5.07
N TYR A 8 -1.84 10.26 4.66
CA TYR A 8 -1.81 9.01 5.42
C TYR A 8 -0.40 8.83 5.97
N LYS A 9 -0.24 8.91 7.30
CA LYS A 9 1.05 8.85 7.97
C LYS A 9 1.26 7.48 8.59
N PHE A 10 2.37 6.83 8.26
CA PHE A 10 2.82 5.58 8.86
C PHE A 10 4.03 5.83 9.79
N GLY A 11 4.39 4.82 10.59
CA GLY A 11 5.48 4.89 11.55
C GLY A 11 6.88 4.77 10.92
N ALA A 12 7.87 4.40 11.74
CA ALA A 12 9.21 4.06 11.26
C ALA A 12 9.27 2.62 10.75
N ASN A 13 10.36 2.25 10.07
CA ASN A 13 10.66 0.90 9.60
C ASN A 13 9.59 0.30 8.67
N ILE A 14 9.08 1.13 7.74
CA ILE A 14 8.19 0.67 6.67
C ILE A 14 9.05 0.15 5.52
N ASP A 15 9.07 -1.16 5.35
CA ASP A 15 9.78 -1.84 4.26
C ASP A 15 8.83 -2.26 3.13
N THR A 16 9.36 -2.98 2.15
CA THR A 16 8.60 -3.41 0.97
C THR A 16 7.52 -4.43 1.29
N ASP A 17 7.73 -5.31 2.28
CA ASP A 17 6.72 -6.30 2.67
C ASP A 17 5.57 -5.66 3.46
N VAL A 18 5.83 -4.56 4.16
CA VAL A 18 4.79 -3.73 4.77
C VAL A 18 3.94 -3.02 3.70
N ILE A 19 4.57 -2.51 2.64
CA ILE A 19 3.87 -1.83 1.53
C ILE A 19 3.11 -2.82 0.66
N ILE A 20 3.74 -3.94 0.30
CA ILE A 20 3.17 -5.00 -0.52
C ILE A 20 3.76 -6.37 -0.13
N PRO A 21 3.02 -7.18 0.66
CA PRO A 21 3.53 -8.48 1.10
C PRO A 21 3.91 -9.42 -0.06
N ALA A 22 5.00 -10.18 0.09
CA ALA A 22 5.50 -11.13 -0.91
C ALA A 22 4.44 -12.08 -1.52
N ARG A 23 3.38 -12.40 -0.77
CA ARG A 23 2.27 -13.26 -1.22
C ARG A 23 1.50 -12.70 -2.43
N TYR A 24 1.63 -11.40 -2.72
CA TYR A 24 0.95 -10.72 -3.84
C TYR A 24 1.84 -10.51 -5.07
N LEU A 25 3.12 -10.93 -5.02
CA LEU A 25 4.08 -10.68 -6.11
C LEU A 25 3.85 -11.52 -7.37
N ASN A 26 2.87 -12.44 -7.34
CA ASN A 26 2.37 -13.14 -8.51
C ASN A 26 1.30 -12.36 -9.29
N ILE A 27 0.87 -11.19 -8.80
CA ILE A 27 -0.11 -10.33 -9.46
C ILE A 27 0.65 -9.33 -10.35
N SER A 28 0.50 -9.48 -11.67
CA SER A 28 1.09 -8.54 -12.63
C SER A 28 0.21 -7.31 -12.89
N GLU A 29 -1.10 -7.41 -12.65
CA GLU A 29 -2.06 -6.34 -12.93
C GLU A 29 -2.00 -5.24 -11.86
N PRO A 30 -1.60 -4.00 -12.20
CA PRO A 30 -1.39 -2.95 -11.19
C PRO A 30 -2.65 -2.59 -10.39
N ASN A 31 -3.81 -2.63 -11.04
CA ASN A 31 -5.10 -2.34 -10.39
C ASN A 31 -5.47 -3.42 -9.37
N GLU A 32 -5.09 -4.67 -9.61
CA GLU A 32 -5.28 -5.75 -8.64
C GLU A 32 -4.26 -5.65 -7.51
N LEU A 33 -3.00 -5.32 -7.81
CA LEU A 33 -1.96 -5.11 -6.79
C LEU A 33 -2.30 -3.94 -5.85
N ALA A 34 -2.90 -2.88 -6.38
CA ALA A 34 -3.31 -1.71 -5.60
C ALA A 34 -4.34 -2.04 -4.50
N LYS A 35 -5.13 -3.11 -4.66
CA LYS A 35 -6.09 -3.60 -3.65
C LYS A 35 -5.40 -4.19 -2.41
N HIS A 36 -4.09 -4.36 -2.45
CA HIS A 36 -3.27 -4.91 -1.37
C HIS A 36 -2.24 -3.90 -0.84
N CYS A 37 -2.37 -2.63 -1.23
CA CYS A 37 -1.48 -1.56 -0.78
C CYS A 37 -1.55 -1.39 0.75
N MET A 38 -0.38 -1.38 1.39
CA MET A 38 -0.19 -1.24 2.85
C MET A 38 -0.84 -2.35 3.69
N ASP A 39 -1.19 -3.50 3.09
CA ASP A 39 -1.87 -4.60 3.78
C ASP A 39 -1.03 -5.20 4.92
N GLY A 40 0.30 -5.09 4.84
CA GLY A 40 1.22 -5.54 5.90
C GLY A 40 1.11 -4.78 7.22
N ILE A 41 0.50 -3.59 7.23
CA ILE A 41 0.32 -2.77 8.45
C ILE A 41 -1.13 -2.31 8.66
N ASP A 42 -1.91 -2.14 7.59
CA ASP A 42 -3.27 -1.65 7.63
C ASP A 42 -4.12 -2.28 6.52
N PRO A 43 -4.73 -3.46 6.76
CA PRO A 43 -5.50 -4.19 5.76
C PRO A 43 -6.72 -3.46 5.19
N LYS A 44 -7.16 -2.38 5.86
CA LYS A 44 -8.29 -1.56 5.41
C LYS A 44 -7.84 -0.36 4.58
N PHE A 45 -6.54 -0.12 4.46
CA PHE A 45 -5.98 1.02 3.75
C PHE A 45 -6.49 1.20 2.31
N PRO A 46 -6.63 0.14 1.48
CA PRO A 46 -7.12 0.28 0.11
C PRO A 46 -8.53 0.86 -0.03
N THR A 47 -9.28 0.94 1.08
CA THR A 47 -10.66 1.48 1.12
C THR A 47 -10.78 2.85 1.78
N LYS A 48 -9.65 3.51 2.11
CA LYS A 48 -9.63 4.76 2.90
C LYS A 48 -9.66 6.05 2.09
#